data_AF-A0A6J6Z476-F1
#
_entry.id   AF-A0A6J6Z476-F1
#
_cell.length_a   1.000
_cell.length_b   1.000
_cell.length_c   1.000
_cell.angle_alpha   90.00
_cell.angle_beta   90.00
_cell.angle_gamma   90.00
#
_symmetry.space_group_name_H-M   'P 1'
#
loop_
_entity.id
_entity.type
_entity.pdbx_description
1 polymer ?
#
loop_
_entity_poly.entity_id
_entity_poly.type
_entity_poly.pdbx_seq_one_letter_code
_entity_poly.pdbx_strand_id
1 'polypeptide(L)'
;MLPSFSGSAVITSELVNGSTWQDIQSWPQAEKDLIGETLFRFVFRSLYGMHAFNGDPHPGNYLFHGDGRVTFLDYGLVKHFTATEIGTFIGMVKAAAYDHDQSEFRRIVESAGMLRPGCPAPDDETGEYFSQFYESVRHDQEVTWSSEYASAIMRHTFDRTSPIAQYATVPKAFVFIQRINLGLYALLGELQAKGNYRRIAEELWPFVAGPASTPLAERERGWLDGLRR
;
A
#
# COMPACT_ATOMS: atom_id res chain seq x y z
N MET A 1 -1.55 15.69 -19.11
CA MET A 1 -2.24 15.38 -20.38
C MET A 1 -2.40 16.68 -21.16
N LEU A 2 -2.20 16.67 -22.47
CA LEU A 2 -2.46 17.78 -23.36
C LEU A 2 -3.76 17.47 -24.15
N PRO A 3 -4.94 17.94 -23.69
CA PRO A 3 -6.23 17.49 -24.22
C PRO A 3 -6.41 17.78 -25.70
N SER A 4 -5.88 18.90 -26.19
CA SER A 4 -5.94 19.31 -27.60
C SER A 4 -5.15 18.41 -28.55
N PHE A 5 -4.21 17.61 -28.03
CA PHE A 5 -3.42 16.64 -28.79
C PHE A 5 -3.82 15.19 -28.49
N SER A 6 -4.83 14.99 -27.66
CA SER A 6 -5.32 13.67 -27.26
C SER A 6 -6.65 13.36 -27.94
N GLY A 7 -6.94 12.09 -28.17
CA GLY A 7 -8.16 11.58 -28.77
C GLY A 7 -8.46 10.16 -28.30
N SER A 8 -9.37 9.47 -29.00
CA SER A 8 -9.82 8.12 -28.59
C SER A 8 -8.74 7.04 -28.66
N ALA A 9 -7.68 7.23 -29.47
CA ALA A 9 -6.62 6.25 -29.67
C ALA A 9 -5.20 6.78 -29.37
N VAL A 10 -5.08 8.05 -29.01
CA VAL A 10 -3.79 8.71 -28.75
C VAL A 10 -3.93 9.59 -27.52
N ILE A 11 -3.03 9.42 -26.55
CA ILE A 11 -2.90 10.32 -25.41
C ILE A 11 -1.55 11.03 -25.54
N THR A 12 -1.55 12.35 -25.38
CA THR A 12 -0.32 13.15 -25.36
C THR A 12 -0.13 13.78 -23.98
N SER A 13 1.10 13.74 -23.48
CA SER A 13 1.53 14.41 -22.25
C SER A 13 2.79 15.21 -22.49
N GLU A 14 3.22 15.96 -21.47
CA GLU A 14 4.60 16.43 -21.43
C GLU A 14 5.55 15.22 -21.44
N LEU A 15 6.68 15.36 -22.13
CA LEU A 15 7.74 14.37 -22.08
C LEU A 15 8.42 14.47 -20.71
N VAL A 16 8.44 13.36 -19.99
CA VAL A 16 9.20 13.24 -18.75
C VAL A 16 10.36 12.30 -19.00
N ASN A 17 11.57 12.76 -18.68
CA ASN A 17 12.78 11.94 -18.69
C ASN A 17 13.13 11.59 -17.25
N GLY A 18 13.64 10.39 -17.02
CA GLY A 18 14.12 9.93 -15.73
C GLY A 18 14.76 8.56 -15.85
N SER A 19 15.32 8.08 -14.75
CA SER A 19 15.88 6.74 -14.66
C SER A 19 14.76 5.69 -14.63
N THR A 20 15.04 4.54 -15.24
CA THR A 20 14.15 3.37 -15.26
C THR A 20 14.28 2.57 -13.97
N TRP A 21 13.36 1.62 -13.75
CA TRP A 21 13.48 0.67 -12.64
C TRP A 21 14.82 -0.09 -12.63
N GLN A 22 15.33 -0.45 -13.82
CA GLN A 22 16.59 -1.18 -13.94
C GLN A 22 17.78 -0.30 -13.54
N ASP A 23 17.75 0.98 -13.88
CA ASP A 23 18.82 1.92 -13.54
C ASP A 23 18.94 2.09 -12.02
N ILE A 24 17.80 2.24 -11.33
CA ILE A 24 17.79 2.47 -9.88
C ILE A 24 18.23 1.26 -9.06
N GLN A 25 18.30 0.06 -9.65
CA GLN A 25 18.85 -1.12 -8.96
C GLN A 25 20.32 -0.90 -8.56
N SER A 26 21.04 -0.04 -9.27
CA SER A 26 22.44 0.31 -8.96
C SER A 26 22.60 1.52 -8.04
N TRP A 27 21.51 2.21 -7.70
CA TRP A 27 21.56 3.42 -6.88
C TRP A 27 21.93 3.12 -5.42
N PRO A 28 22.46 4.12 -4.68
CA PRO A 28 22.68 4.00 -3.24
C PRO A 28 21.41 3.60 -2.50
N GLN A 29 21.54 2.80 -1.44
CA GLN A 29 20.39 2.32 -0.67
C GLN A 29 19.50 3.45 -0.15
N ALA A 30 20.10 4.57 0.29
CA ALA A 30 19.34 5.74 0.76
C ALA A 30 18.38 6.31 -0.30
N GLU A 31 18.75 6.27 -1.59
CA GLU A 31 17.85 6.70 -2.68
C GLU A 31 16.72 5.68 -2.89
N LYS A 32 17.02 4.38 -2.78
CA LYS A 32 16.02 3.32 -2.86
C LYS A 32 15.02 3.37 -1.69
N ASP A 33 15.50 3.71 -0.50
CA ASP A 33 14.67 3.90 0.69
C ASP A 33 13.70 5.07 0.50
N LEU A 34 14.19 6.20 -0.04
CA LEU A 34 13.34 7.34 -0.42
C LEU A 34 12.30 6.97 -1.48
N ILE A 35 12.67 6.19 -2.49
CA ILE A 35 11.73 5.68 -3.50
C ILE A 35 10.67 4.79 -2.85
N GLY A 36 11.09 3.86 -1.98
CA GLY A 36 10.18 2.98 -1.25
C GLY A 36 9.18 3.74 -0.39
N GLU A 37 9.63 4.79 0.30
CA GLU A 37 8.74 5.69 1.04
C GLU A 37 7.76 6.42 0.10
N THR A 38 8.23 6.98 -1.01
CA THR A 38 7.37 7.66 -1.99
C THR A 38 6.30 6.73 -2.57
N LEU A 39 6.66 5.49 -2.94
CA LEU A 39 5.71 4.51 -3.45
C LEU A 39 4.67 4.14 -2.39
N PHE A 40 5.10 3.92 -1.15
CA PHE A 40 4.20 3.64 -0.03
C PHE A 40 3.22 4.79 0.21
N ARG A 41 3.73 6.02 0.30
CA ARG A 41 2.90 7.23 0.44
C ARG A 41 1.92 7.38 -0.71
N PHE A 42 2.38 7.24 -1.95
CA PHE A 42 1.53 7.36 -3.13
C PHE A 42 0.34 6.38 -3.07
N VAL A 43 0.59 5.11 -2.74
CA VAL A 43 -0.46 4.09 -2.62
C VAL A 43 -1.48 4.46 -1.54
N PHE A 44 -1.02 4.67 -0.30
CA PHE A 44 -1.95 4.86 0.82
C PHE A 44 -2.62 6.24 0.83
N ARG A 45 -1.96 7.30 0.32
CA ARG A 45 -2.60 8.61 0.14
C ARG A 45 -3.72 8.54 -0.89
N SER A 46 -3.50 7.78 -1.97
CA SER A 46 -4.52 7.59 -3.00
C SER A 46 -5.73 6.80 -2.47
N LEU A 47 -5.47 5.72 -1.72
CA LEU A 47 -6.54 4.94 -1.07
C LEU A 47 -7.33 5.76 -0.04
N TYR A 48 -6.67 6.36 0.94
CA TYR A 48 -7.35 7.05 2.04
C TYR A 48 -7.87 8.44 1.67
N GLY A 49 -7.15 9.18 0.83
CA GLY A 49 -7.48 10.55 0.48
C GLY A 49 -8.36 10.70 -0.77
N MET A 50 -8.12 9.88 -1.79
CA MET A 50 -8.82 9.98 -3.08
C MET A 50 -9.85 8.87 -3.31
N HIS A 51 -9.86 7.84 -2.44
CA HIS A 51 -10.67 6.63 -2.61
C HIS A 51 -10.51 6.02 -4.01
N ALA A 52 -9.29 6.12 -4.55
CA ALA A 52 -8.98 5.70 -5.90
C ALA A 52 -7.52 5.23 -5.96
N PHE A 53 -7.24 4.25 -6.80
CA PHE A 53 -5.85 3.85 -7.06
C PHE A 53 -5.68 3.29 -8.47
N ASN A 54 -4.54 3.59 -9.10
CA ASN A 54 -4.13 2.99 -10.36
C ASN A 54 -3.63 1.56 -10.12
N GLY A 55 -4.36 0.56 -10.60
CA GLY A 55 -4.15 -0.85 -10.23
C GLY A 55 -2.98 -1.58 -10.92
N ASP A 56 -2.04 -0.90 -11.58
CA ASP A 56 -0.88 -1.56 -12.20
C ASP A 56 0.46 -1.06 -11.61
N PRO A 57 0.97 -1.71 -10.56
CA PRO A 57 2.23 -1.36 -9.94
C PRO A 57 3.46 -1.81 -10.77
N HIS A 58 3.31 -1.98 -12.08
CA HIS A 58 4.40 -2.42 -12.94
C HIS A 58 5.56 -1.41 -12.93
N PRO A 59 6.82 -1.86 -12.72
CA PRO A 59 7.97 -0.97 -12.63
C PRO A 59 8.16 -0.03 -13.83
N GLY A 60 7.72 -0.46 -15.02
CA GLY A 60 7.76 0.35 -16.25
C GLY A 60 6.86 1.58 -16.25
N ASN A 61 5.93 1.70 -15.29
CA ASN A 61 5.04 2.85 -15.14
C ASN A 61 5.66 3.98 -14.31
N TYR A 62 6.94 3.85 -13.91
CA TYR A 62 7.64 4.80 -13.07
C TYR A 62 8.90 5.34 -13.74
N LEU A 63 9.15 6.63 -13.54
CA LEU A 63 10.45 7.26 -13.81
C LEU A 63 10.98 7.88 -12.52
N PHE A 64 12.28 7.71 -12.28
CA PHE A 64 12.95 8.11 -11.05
C PHE A 64 13.91 9.27 -11.29
N HIS A 65 13.95 10.22 -10.35
CA HIS A 65 14.67 11.49 -10.53
C HIS A 65 15.70 11.78 -9.43
N GLY A 66 15.89 10.85 -8.49
CA GLY A 66 16.63 11.07 -7.25
C GLY A 66 15.86 11.91 -6.23
N ASP A 67 16.35 11.92 -4.99
CA ASP A 67 15.75 12.63 -3.85
C ASP A 67 14.28 12.22 -3.62
N GLY A 68 13.98 10.94 -3.82
CA GLY A 68 12.64 10.37 -3.63
C GLY A 68 11.58 10.82 -4.65
N ARG A 69 11.94 11.61 -5.68
CA ARG A 69 10.97 12.02 -6.70
C ARG A 69 10.71 10.92 -7.70
N VAL A 70 9.42 10.63 -7.91
CA VAL A 70 8.92 9.60 -8.84
C VAL A 70 7.84 10.21 -9.73
N THR A 71 7.91 9.95 -11.03
CA THR A 71 6.82 10.22 -11.96
C THR A 71 6.07 8.93 -12.23
N PHE A 72 4.74 9.00 -12.09
CA PHE A 72 3.80 7.93 -12.40
C PHE A 72 3.21 8.20 -13.79
N LEU A 73 3.41 7.27 -14.73
CA LEU A 73 3.05 7.45 -16.13
C LEU A 73 1.67 6.90 -16.47
N ASP A 74 1.33 5.72 -15.93
CA ASP A 74 0.11 5.00 -16.30
C ASP A 74 -1.02 5.25 -15.30
N TYR A 75 -2.18 5.64 -15.82
CA TYR A 75 -3.45 5.80 -15.09
C TYR A 75 -4.60 5.03 -15.77
N GLY A 76 -4.29 4.07 -16.65
CA GLY A 76 -5.25 3.35 -17.49
C GLY A 76 -6.19 2.40 -16.74
N LEU A 77 -5.82 1.97 -15.52
CA LEU A 77 -6.65 1.09 -14.69
C LEU A 77 -6.95 1.68 -13.32
N VAL A 78 -7.53 2.88 -13.28
CA VAL A 78 -7.96 3.49 -12.00
C VAL A 78 -9.20 2.79 -11.46
N LYS A 79 -9.09 2.24 -10.25
CA LYS A 79 -10.21 1.68 -9.49
C LYS A 79 -10.66 2.70 -8.44
N HIS A 80 -11.95 3.04 -8.48
CA HIS A 80 -12.60 3.78 -7.40
C HIS A 80 -13.20 2.82 -6.36
N PHE A 81 -13.05 3.22 -5.10
CA PHE A 81 -13.57 2.54 -3.93
C PHE A 81 -14.68 3.38 -3.30
N THR A 82 -15.72 2.71 -2.82
CA THR A 82 -16.79 3.33 -2.05
C THR A 82 -16.29 3.72 -0.67
N ALA A 83 -16.95 4.69 -0.03
CA ALA A 83 -16.64 5.07 1.35
C ALA A 83 -16.75 3.87 2.32
N THR A 84 -17.68 2.94 2.07
CA THR A 84 -17.83 1.71 2.84
C THR A 84 -16.62 0.78 2.68
N GLU A 85 -16.14 0.56 1.46
CA GLU A 85 -14.95 -0.28 1.22
C GLU A 85 -13.71 0.30 1.89
N ILE A 86 -13.49 1.61 1.78
CA ILE A 86 -12.38 2.31 2.45
C ILE A 86 -12.56 2.27 3.98
N GLY A 87 -13.77 2.47 4.49
CA GLY A 87 -14.07 2.38 5.91
C GLY A 87 -13.77 1.00 6.50
N THR A 88 -14.13 -0.07 5.79
CA THR A 88 -13.79 -1.44 6.20
C THR A 88 -12.28 -1.65 6.19
N PHE A 89 -11.57 -1.19 5.15
CA PHE A 89 -10.11 -1.29 5.09
C PHE A 89 -9.42 -0.52 6.24
N ILE A 90 -9.90 0.69 6.54
CA ILE A 90 -9.43 1.50 7.68
C ILE A 90 -9.70 0.76 9.01
N GLY A 91 -10.90 0.18 9.18
CA GLY A 91 -11.23 -0.60 10.37
C GLY A 91 -10.31 -1.80 10.56
N MET A 92 -10.01 -2.52 9.47
CA MET A 92 -9.07 -3.65 9.50
C MET A 92 -7.68 -3.24 9.98
N VAL A 93 -7.09 -2.19 9.39
CA VAL A 93 -5.75 -1.74 9.79
C VAL A 93 -5.74 -1.17 11.21
N LYS A 94 -6.80 -0.44 11.60
CA LYS A 94 -6.92 0.09 12.97
C LYS A 94 -6.96 -1.04 13.99
N ALA A 95 -7.81 -2.04 13.80
CA ALA A 95 -7.93 -3.16 14.73
C ALA A 95 -6.64 -4.02 14.77
N ALA A 96 -6.08 -4.38 13.61
CA ALA A 96 -4.92 -5.26 13.55
C ALA A 96 -3.60 -4.58 13.97
N ALA A 97 -3.35 -3.39 13.44
CA ALA A 97 -2.06 -2.72 13.56
C ALA A 97 -2.02 -1.69 14.69
N TYR A 98 -3.11 -0.96 14.94
CA TYR A 98 -3.11 0.17 15.88
C TYR A 98 -3.60 -0.23 17.29
N ASP A 99 -4.80 -0.80 17.39
CA ASP A 99 -5.40 -1.19 18.68
C ASP A 99 -4.93 -2.58 19.15
N HIS A 100 -4.46 -3.41 18.21
CA HIS A 100 -4.16 -4.85 18.41
C HIS A 100 -5.35 -5.67 18.93
N ASP A 101 -6.57 -5.28 18.53
CA ASP A 101 -7.83 -5.93 18.92
C ASP A 101 -8.19 -7.03 17.92
N GLN A 102 -7.84 -8.27 18.26
CA GLN A 102 -8.07 -9.44 17.39
C GLN A 102 -9.56 -9.78 17.26
N SER A 103 -10.35 -9.58 18.31
CA SER A 103 -11.78 -9.87 18.30
C SER A 103 -12.54 -8.88 17.40
N GLU A 104 -12.22 -7.59 17.50
CA GLU A 104 -12.77 -6.59 16.58
C GLU A 104 -12.30 -6.82 15.14
N PHE A 105 -11.02 -7.16 14.96
CA PHE A 105 -10.49 -7.47 13.63
C PHE A 105 -11.23 -8.65 12.98
N ARG A 106 -11.44 -9.74 13.72
CA ARG A 106 -12.26 -10.87 13.25
C ARG A 106 -13.68 -10.42 12.88
N ARG A 107 -14.34 -9.65 13.74
CA ARG A 107 -15.69 -9.15 13.47
C ARG A 107 -15.76 -8.37 12.15
N ILE A 108 -14.74 -7.55 11.87
CA ILE A 108 -14.66 -6.80 10.62
C ILE A 108 -14.44 -7.73 9.42
N VAL A 109 -13.52 -8.69 9.52
CA VAL A 109 -13.21 -9.66 8.45
C VAL A 109 -14.44 -10.54 8.13
N GLU A 110 -15.19 -10.98 9.14
CA GLU A 110 -16.46 -11.71 8.95
C GLU A 110 -17.53 -10.82 8.32
N SER A 111 -17.70 -9.58 8.80
CA SER A 111 -18.67 -8.62 8.27
C SER A 111 -18.36 -8.22 6.81
N ALA A 112 -17.07 -8.17 6.46
CA ALA A 112 -16.60 -7.92 5.11
C ALA A 112 -16.79 -9.14 4.18
N GLY A 113 -17.16 -10.29 4.72
CA GLY A 113 -17.30 -11.55 3.98
C GLY A 113 -15.97 -12.19 3.60
N MET A 114 -14.86 -11.79 4.24
CA MET A 114 -13.55 -12.41 4.04
C MET A 114 -13.40 -13.72 4.81
N LEU A 115 -14.09 -13.86 5.94
CA LEU A 115 -14.16 -15.08 6.74
C LEU A 115 -15.62 -15.52 6.85
N ARG A 116 -15.89 -16.79 6.55
CA ARG A 116 -17.23 -17.36 6.71
C ARG A 116 -17.57 -17.52 8.20
N PRO A 117 -18.82 -17.21 8.61
CA PRO A 117 -19.29 -17.49 9.96
C PRO A 117 -19.11 -18.96 10.33
N GLY A 118 -18.78 -19.22 11.60
CA GLY A 118 -18.58 -20.58 12.11
C GLY A 118 -17.19 -21.17 11.84
N CYS A 119 -16.20 -20.35 11.46
CA CYS A 119 -14.80 -20.77 11.50
C CYS A 119 -14.43 -21.15 12.95
N PRO A 120 -13.98 -22.39 13.21
CA PRO A 120 -13.71 -22.87 14.57
C PRO A 120 -12.38 -22.35 15.13
N ALA A 121 -11.55 -21.72 14.29
CA ALA A 121 -10.28 -21.16 14.73
C ALA A 121 -10.53 -20.05 15.77
N PRO A 122 -9.73 -19.98 16.84
CA PRO A 122 -9.77 -18.87 17.78
C PRO A 122 -9.45 -17.51 17.14
N ASP A 123 -9.75 -16.43 17.87
CA ASP A 123 -9.61 -15.05 17.36
C ASP A 123 -8.15 -14.66 17.09
N ASP A 124 -7.22 -15.10 17.93
CA ASP A 124 -5.78 -14.88 17.77
C ASP A 124 -5.24 -15.59 16.52
N GLU A 125 -5.57 -16.87 16.31
CA GLU A 125 -5.17 -17.61 15.10
C GLU A 125 -5.76 -16.99 13.82
N THR A 126 -7.03 -16.58 13.87
CA THR A 126 -7.71 -15.88 12.77
C THR A 126 -7.05 -14.53 12.50
N GLY A 127 -6.74 -13.81 13.57
CA GLY A 127 -6.07 -12.53 13.54
C GLY A 127 -4.70 -12.61 12.90
N GLU A 128 -3.86 -13.56 13.34
CA GLU A 128 -2.55 -13.84 12.75
C GLU A 128 -2.66 -14.19 11.26
N TYR A 129 -3.65 -15.01 10.88
CA TYR A 129 -3.86 -15.39 9.48
C TYR A 129 -4.16 -14.18 8.58
N PHE A 130 -5.01 -13.24 9.01
CA PHE A 130 -5.39 -12.09 8.18
C PHE A 130 -4.48 -10.86 8.38
N SER A 131 -3.70 -10.79 9.45
CA SER A 131 -2.92 -9.59 9.81
C SER A 131 -1.50 -9.53 9.26
N GLN A 132 -1.01 -10.56 8.55
CA GLN A 132 0.36 -10.57 8.01
C GLN A 132 0.69 -9.37 7.12
N PHE A 133 -0.29 -8.82 6.39
CA PHE A 133 -0.09 -7.61 5.58
C PHE A 133 0.24 -6.36 6.41
N TYR A 134 -0.06 -6.38 7.71
CA TYR A 134 0.10 -5.24 8.60
C TYR A 134 1.34 -5.34 9.50
N GLU A 135 2.15 -6.40 9.41
CA GLU A 135 3.31 -6.61 10.28
C GLU A 135 4.30 -5.45 10.23
N SER A 136 4.63 -4.96 9.02
CA SER A 136 5.57 -3.84 8.81
C SER A 136 5.09 -2.49 9.38
N VAL A 137 3.80 -2.36 9.69
CA VAL A 137 3.19 -1.17 10.28
C VAL A 137 2.65 -1.44 11.70
N ARG A 138 2.99 -2.59 12.29
CA ARG A 138 2.50 -3.00 13.60
C ARG A 138 3.31 -2.39 14.74
N HIS A 139 4.63 -2.34 14.59
CA HIS A 139 5.56 -1.90 15.64
C HIS A 139 6.32 -0.65 15.22
N ASP A 140 6.51 0.29 16.15
CA ASP A 140 7.35 1.48 15.94
C ASP A 140 8.84 1.11 15.93
N GLN A 141 9.30 0.63 14.78
CA GLN A 141 10.68 0.24 14.55
C GLN A 141 11.05 0.37 13.09
N GLU A 142 12.36 0.47 12.81
CA GLU A 142 12.85 0.34 11.45
C GLU A 142 12.72 -1.09 10.98
N VAL A 143 12.20 -1.26 9.76
CA VAL A 143 12.09 -2.55 9.08
C VAL A 143 12.75 -2.47 7.72
N THR A 144 13.16 -3.61 7.19
CA THR A 144 13.60 -3.76 5.80
C THR A 144 12.55 -4.60 5.08
N TRP A 145 11.97 -4.07 4.01
CA TRP A 145 11.19 -4.88 3.08
C TRP A 145 12.16 -5.76 2.31
N SER A 146 12.41 -6.97 2.80
CA SER A 146 13.27 -7.91 2.09
C SER A 146 12.46 -8.68 1.04
N SER A 147 13.16 -9.19 0.02
CA SER A 147 12.60 -10.10 -0.98
C SER A 147 11.98 -11.34 -0.32
N GLU A 148 12.57 -11.84 0.77
CA GLU A 148 12.05 -12.99 1.54
C GLU A 148 10.73 -12.65 2.22
N TYR A 149 10.62 -11.46 2.82
CA TYR A 149 9.39 -10.97 3.43
C TYR A 149 8.28 -10.81 2.38
N ALA A 150 8.58 -10.11 1.27
CA ALA A 150 7.63 -9.96 0.15
C ALA A 150 7.17 -11.33 -0.39
N SER A 151 8.11 -12.27 -0.55
CA SER A 151 7.82 -13.64 -0.98
C SER A 151 7.01 -14.42 0.05
N ALA A 152 7.21 -14.19 1.35
CA ALA A 152 6.45 -14.82 2.43
C ALA A 152 4.98 -14.38 2.40
N ILE A 153 4.74 -13.07 2.27
CA ILE A 153 3.38 -12.52 2.13
C ILE A 153 2.69 -13.10 0.87
N MET A 154 3.40 -13.19 -0.25
CA MET A 154 2.87 -13.80 -1.47
C MET A 154 2.50 -15.27 -1.23
N ARG A 155 3.42 -16.07 -0.66
CA ARG A 155 3.16 -17.49 -0.38
C ARG A 155 1.95 -17.67 0.53
N HIS A 156 1.89 -16.91 1.62
CA HIS A 156 0.77 -16.96 2.56
C HIS A 156 -0.57 -16.62 1.90
N THR A 157 -0.59 -15.61 1.04
CA THR A 157 -1.81 -15.19 0.32
C THR A 157 -2.39 -16.32 -0.54
N PHE A 158 -1.54 -17.18 -1.09
CA PHE A 158 -1.94 -18.30 -1.93
C PHE A 158 -1.91 -19.65 -1.21
N ASP A 159 -1.55 -19.67 0.08
CA ASP A 159 -1.48 -20.90 0.87
C ASP A 159 -2.89 -21.39 1.22
N ARG A 160 -3.14 -22.65 0.85
CA ARG A 160 -4.41 -23.34 1.11
C ARG A 160 -4.27 -24.48 2.13
N THR A 161 -3.08 -24.64 2.72
CA THR A 161 -2.81 -25.69 3.71
C THR A 161 -3.34 -25.33 5.10
N SER A 162 -3.49 -24.04 5.41
CA SER A 162 -4.10 -23.59 6.66
C SER A 162 -5.55 -24.09 6.81
N PRO A 163 -5.95 -24.61 7.98
CA PRO A 163 -7.34 -24.97 8.27
C PRO A 163 -8.32 -23.79 8.13
N ILE A 164 -7.85 -22.56 8.24
CA ILE A 164 -8.64 -21.33 8.08
C ILE A 164 -8.93 -21.06 6.60
N ALA A 165 -8.06 -21.48 5.68
CA ALA A 165 -8.14 -21.17 4.25
C ALA A 165 -9.44 -21.68 3.59
N GLN A 166 -10.07 -22.74 4.13
CA GLN A 166 -11.36 -23.23 3.64
C GLN A 166 -12.56 -22.32 4.00
N TYR A 167 -12.39 -21.48 5.03
CA TYR A 167 -13.35 -20.48 5.48
C TYR A 167 -13.03 -19.09 4.94
N ALA A 168 -11.79 -18.86 4.49
CA ALA A 168 -11.33 -17.60 3.94
C ALA A 168 -11.72 -17.45 2.46
N THR A 169 -12.05 -16.22 2.07
CA THR A 169 -12.24 -15.81 0.67
C THR A 169 -11.86 -14.33 0.55
N VAL A 170 -11.51 -13.89 -0.66
CA VAL A 170 -11.26 -12.47 -0.92
C VAL A 170 -12.46 -11.92 -1.70
N PRO A 171 -13.32 -11.08 -1.09
CA PRO A 171 -14.42 -10.45 -1.79
C PRO A 171 -13.91 -9.61 -2.97
N LYS A 172 -14.70 -9.49 -4.04
CA LYS A 172 -14.32 -8.75 -5.27
C LYS A 172 -13.81 -7.34 -5.00
N ALA A 173 -14.39 -6.65 -4.02
CA ALA A 173 -13.98 -5.32 -3.57
C ALA A 173 -12.50 -5.28 -3.12
N PHE A 174 -12.06 -6.33 -2.43
CA PHE A 174 -10.73 -6.42 -1.82
C PHE A 174 -9.69 -7.10 -2.71
N VAL A 175 -10.08 -7.78 -3.79
CA VAL A 175 -9.13 -8.35 -4.76
C VAL A 175 -8.21 -7.25 -5.32
N PHE A 176 -8.76 -6.07 -5.63
CA PHE A 176 -7.95 -4.95 -6.11
C PHE A 176 -6.98 -4.45 -5.03
N ILE A 177 -7.44 -4.23 -3.80
CA ILE A 177 -6.59 -3.81 -2.67
C ILE A 177 -5.48 -4.82 -2.42
N GLN A 178 -5.80 -6.11 -2.41
CA GLN A 178 -4.83 -7.18 -2.23
C GLN A 178 -3.78 -7.18 -3.35
N ARG A 179 -4.19 -7.06 -4.62
CA ARG A 179 -3.26 -6.96 -5.76
C ARG A 179 -2.34 -5.74 -5.66
N ILE A 180 -2.88 -4.60 -5.24
CA ILE A 180 -2.12 -3.35 -5.02
C ILE A 180 -1.06 -3.57 -3.94
N ASN A 181 -1.44 -4.14 -2.79
CA ASN A 181 -0.51 -4.41 -1.70
C ASN A 181 0.58 -5.42 -2.12
N LEU A 182 0.21 -6.52 -2.78
CA LEU A 182 1.19 -7.51 -3.24
C LEU A 182 2.19 -6.91 -4.24
N GLY A 183 1.71 -6.09 -5.18
CA GLY A 183 2.59 -5.43 -6.13
C GLY A 183 3.50 -4.40 -5.46
N LEU A 184 2.95 -3.56 -4.57
CA LEU A 184 3.76 -2.63 -3.77
C LEU A 184 4.83 -3.39 -2.96
N TYR A 185 4.47 -4.48 -2.28
CA TYR A 185 5.41 -5.21 -1.43
C TYR A 185 6.50 -5.90 -2.23
N ALA A 186 6.20 -6.36 -3.45
CA ALA A 186 7.21 -6.85 -4.38
C ALA A 186 8.21 -5.75 -4.76
N LEU A 187 7.72 -4.56 -5.12
CA LEU A 187 8.58 -3.40 -5.43
C LEU A 187 9.45 -3.01 -4.23
N LEU A 188 8.87 -2.93 -3.03
CA LEU A 188 9.61 -2.60 -1.80
C LEU A 188 10.65 -3.68 -1.47
N GLY A 189 10.32 -4.95 -1.69
CA GLY A 189 11.20 -6.11 -1.56
C GLY A 189 12.41 -6.04 -2.50
N GLU A 190 12.17 -5.73 -3.77
CA GLU A 190 13.24 -5.56 -4.78
C GLU A 190 14.16 -4.38 -4.43
N LEU A 191 13.60 -3.28 -3.93
CA LEU A 191 14.37 -2.11 -3.47
C LEU A 191 15.14 -2.38 -2.17
N GLN A 192 14.81 -3.45 -1.44
CA GLN A 192 15.27 -3.69 -0.07
C GLN A 192 14.97 -2.48 0.83
N ALA A 193 13.81 -1.85 0.62
CA ALA A 193 13.51 -0.54 1.17
C ALA A 193 13.51 -0.58 2.70
N LYS A 194 14.24 0.35 3.32
CA LYS A 194 14.39 0.49 4.77
C LYS A 194 13.69 1.74 5.27
N GLY A 195 13.04 1.60 6.42
CA GLY A 195 12.43 2.74 7.09
C GLY A 195 11.48 2.33 8.21
N ASN A 196 11.00 3.32 8.94
CA ASN A 196 9.98 3.12 9.97
C ASN A 196 8.58 3.27 9.37
N TYR A 197 8.08 2.18 8.78
CA TYR A 197 6.79 2.18 8.08
C TYR A 197 5.60 2.35 9.03
N ARG A 198 5.75 2.04 10.32
CA ARG A 198 4.74 2.38 11.34
C ARG A 198 4.53 3.89 11.44
N ARG A 199 5.61 4.67 11.58
CA ARG A 199 5.51 6.14 11.68
C ARG A 199 4.97 6.76 10.39
N ILE A 200 5.47 6.29 9.25
CA ILE A 200 4.95 6.71 7.94
C ILE A 200 3.45 6.38 7.84
N ALA A 201 3.01 5.21 8.29
CA ALA A 201 1.60 4.83 8.28
C ALA A 201 0.75 5.70 9.23
N GLU A 202 1.23 6.06 10.42
CA GLU A 202 0.53 6.96 11.35
C GLU A 202 0.31 8.36 10.79
N GLU A 203 1.21 8.87 9.95
CA GLU A 203 1.00 10.11 9.20
C GLU A 203 -0.14 10.01 8.17
N LEU A 204 -0.29 8.84 7.57
CA LEU A 204 -1.22 8.58 6.46
C LEU A 204 -2.59 8.10 6.94
N TRP A 205 -2.67 7.45 8.10
CA TRP A 205 -3.90 6.93 8.66
C TRP A 205 -4.84 8.07 9.02
N PRO A 206 -6.07 8.11 8.46
CA PRO A 206 -6.99 9.23 8.69
C PRO A 206 -7.48 9.32 10.14
N PHE A 207 -7.37 8.23 10.92
CA PHE A 207 -7.74 8.17 12.33
C PHE A 207 -6.59 8.56 13.28
N VAL A 208 -5.36 8.72 12.78
CA VAL A 208 -4.22 9.21 13.57
C VAL A 208 -3.80 10.59 13.10
N ALA A 209 -3.62 10.77 11.78
CA ALA A 209 -3.15 12.01 11.16
C ALA A 209 -1.91 12.58 11.85
N GLY A 210 -0.92 11.71 12.11
CA GLY A 210 0.26 11.99 12.90
C GLY A 210 1.15 13.12 12.35
N PRO A 211 2.09 13.64 13.17
CA PRO A 211 3.09 14.61 12.70
C PRO A 211 4.04 13.96 11.69
N ALA A 212 4.66 14.79 10.84
CA ALA A 212 5.68 14.33 9.90
C ALA A 212 6.84 13.69 10.67
N SER A 213 7.24 12.48 10.27
CA SER A 213 8.31 11.70 10.90
C SER A 213 9.55 11.54 10.02
N THR A 214 9.47 11.96 8.75
CA THR A 214 10.59 11.93 7.79
C THR A 214 10.75 13.28 7.08
N PRO A 215 11.94 13.59 6.53
CA PRO A 215 12.13 14.80 5.71
C PRO A 215 11.19 14.85 4.50
N LEU A 216 10.85 13.70 3.91
CA LEU A 216 9.89 13.63 2.81
C LEU A 216 8.48 14.02 3.29
N ALA A 217 8.06 13.57 4.47
CA ALA A 217 6.79 13.96 5.09
C ALA A 217 6.69 15.46 5.37
N GLU A 218 7.79 16.08 5.82
CA GLU A 218 7.86 17.53 6.05
C GLU A 218 7.66 18.31 4.75
N ARG A 219 8.34 17.88 3.67
CA ARG A 219 8.17 18.45 2.32
C ARG A 219 6.73 18.27 1.80
N GLU A 220 6.16 17.08 1.96
CA GLU A 220 4.78 16.78 1.58
C GLU A 220 3.80 17.69 2.32
N ARG A 221 3.94 17.83 3.63
CA ARG A 221 3.08 18.69 4.46
C ARG A 221 3.16 20.15 4.03
N GLY A 222 4.36 20.66 3.80
CA GLY A 222 4.55 22.03 3.29
C GLY A 222 3.85 22.26 1.95
N TRP A 223 3.88 21.28 1.04
CA TRP A 223 3.17 21.34 -0.23
C TRP A 223 1.64 21.32 -0.05
N LEU A 224 1.11 20.42 0.79
CA LEU A 224 -0.33 20.31 1.07
C LEU A 224 -0.90 21.60 1.71
N ASP A 225 -0.16 22.21 2.63
CA ASP A 225 -0.54 23.48 3.24
C ASP A 225 -0.48 24.64 2.24
N GLY A 226 0.32 24.51 1.18
CA GLY A 226 0.34 25.44 0.05
C GLY A 226 -0.89 25.33 -0.84
N LEU A 227 -1.43 24.11 -1.05
CA LEU A 227 -2.64 23.89 -1.86
C LEU A 227 -3.94 24.40 -1.21
N ARG A 228 -3.94 24.59 0.12
CA ARG A 228 -5.09 25.09 0.88
C ARG A 228 -5.17 26.62 0.92
N ARG A 229 -4.18 27.32 0.38
CA ARG A 229 -4.15 28.78 0.26
C ARG A 229 -4.60 29.21 -1.12
#